data_AF-A0A4Q6BE71-F1
#
_entry.id   AF-A0A4Q6BE71-F1
#
_cell.length_a   1.000
_cell.length_b   1.000
_cell.length_c   1.000
_cell.angle_alpha   90.00
_cell.angle_beta   90.00
_cell.angle_gamma   90.00
#
_symmetry.space_group_name_H-M   'P 1'
#
loop_
_entity.id
_entity.type
_entity.pdbx_description
1 polymer ?
#
loop_
_entity_poly.entity_id
_entity_poly.type
_entity_poly.pdbx_seq_one_letter_code
_entity_poly.pdbx_strand_id
1 'polypeptide(L)'
;MSAMKSLLLFFLSFLLQGLHAQTVQISKADLLALTAEWKGERFADGRPKVPDEILKRMKAVSVEEAWSTMSNAGYRYQIAEGWEVINPDSVLVGRAVTATFMPGRPDVWQA
;
A
#
# COMPACT_ATOMS: atom_id res chain seq x y z
N MET A 1 8.30 -49.58 -12.64
CA MET A 1 9.15 -48.36 -12.61
C MET A 1 8.44 -47.08 -13.09
N SER A 2 7.64 -47.11 -14.16
CA SER A 2 6.93 -45.90 -14.65
C SER A 2 5.87 -45.36 -13.66
N ALA A 3 4.99 -46.22 -13.14
CA ALA A 3 3.92 -45.82 -12.23
C ALA A 3 4.40 -45.19 -10.91
N MET A 4 5.51 -45.67 -10.35
CA MET A 4 6.11 -45.14 -9.12
C MET A 4 6.74 -43.75 -9.32
N LYS A 5 7.29 -43.48 -10.52
CA LYS A 5 7.76 -42.14 -10.90
C LYS A 5 6.59 -41.16 -11.05
N SER A 6 5.49 -41.59 -11.68
CA SER A 6 4.29 -40.77 -11.82
C SER A 6 3.65 -40.43 -10.47
N LEU A 7 3.62 -41.38 -9.54
CA LEU A 7 3.12 -41.14 -8.18
C LEU A 7 4.01 -40.15 -7.40
N LEU A 8 5.33 -40.29 -7.54
CA LEU A 8 6.30 -39.39 -6.92
C LEU A 8 6.19 -37.96 -7.48
N LEU A 9 5.99 -37.80 -8.79
CA LEU A 9 5.78 -36.51 -9.44
C LEU A 9 4.48 -35.85 -9.01
N PHE A 10 3.40 -36.63 -8.83
CA PHE A 10 2.13 -36.12 -8.33
C PHE A 10 2.27 -35.59 -6.89
N PHE A 11 2.95 -36.36 -6.03
CA PHE A 11 3.22 -35.98 -4.64
C PHE A 11 4.13 -34.74 -4.55
N LEU A 12 5.13 -34.63 -5.42
CA LEU A 12 6.00 -33.45 -5.50
C LEU A 12 5.24 -32.21 -5.99
N SER A 13 4.31 -32.36 -6.94
CA SER A 13 3.47 -31.24 -7.40
C SER A 13 2.53 -30.73 -6.30
N PHE A 14 2.03 -31.62 -5.45
CA PHE A 14 1.20 -31.26 -4.29
C PHE A 14 2.01 -30.53 -3.22
N LEU A 15 3.27 -30.94 -2.99
CA LEU A 15 4.18 -30.27 -2.05
C LEU A 15 4.53 -28.83 -2.47
N LEU A 16 4.62 -28.58 -3.78
CA LEU A 16 4.98 -27.27 -4.33
C LEU A 16 3.86 -26.21 -4.21
N GLN A 17 2.63 -26.62 -3.92
CA GLN A 17 1.49 -25.69 -3.76
C GLN A 17 1.53 -24.89 -2.45
N GLY A 18 2.36 -25.28 -1.49
CA GLY A 18 2.50 -24.61 -0.18
C GLY A 18 3.52 -23.46 -0.12
N LEU A 19 4.21 -23.16 -1.22
CA LEU A 19 5.19 -22.07 -1.27
C LEU A 19 4.48 -20.72 -1.42
N HIS A 20 4.03 -20.15 -0.30
CA HIS A 20 3.58 -18.76 -0.25
C HIS A 20 4.78 -17.84 -0.07
N ALA A 21 5.06 -17.03 -1.11
CA ALA A 21 5.98 -15.91 -0.99
C ALA A 21 5.41 -14.84 -0.04
N GLN A 22 6.28 -14.00 0.50
CA GLN A 22 5.85 -12.87 1.33
C GLN A 22 5.09 -11.84 0.49
N THR A 23 3.78 -11.75 0.68
CA THR A 23 2.95 -10.74 0.02
C THR A 23 3.08 -9.42 0.78
N VAL A 24 3.89 -8.50 0.27
CA VAL A 24 4.09 -7.16 0.88
C VAL A 24 2.97 -6.19 0.52
N GLN A 25 2.27 -6.41 -0.60
CA GLN A 25 1.19 -5.55 -1.08
C GLN A 25 -0.18 -6.23 -1.01
N ILE A 26 -1.20 -5.46 -0.66
CA ILE A 26 -2.60 -5.90 -0.71
C ILE A 26 -2.99 -6.30 -2.15
N SER A 27 -3.86 -7.31 -2.29
CA SER A 27 -4.30 -7.75 -3.62
C SER A 27 -5.20 -6.71 -4.29
N LYS A 28 -5.24 -6.70 -5.62
CA LYS A 28 -6.14 -5.83 -6.40
C LYS A 28 -7.61 -6.06 -6.04
N ALA A 29 -8.01 -7.31 -5.81
CA ALA A 29 -9.39 -7.65 -5.46
C ALA A 29 -9.77 -7.05 -4.10
N ASP A 30 -8.90 -7.18 -3.10
CA ASP A 30 -9.13 -6.60 -1.77
C ASP A 30 -9.15 -5.07 -1.82
N LEU A 31 -8.27 -4.44 -2.62
CA LEU A 31 -8.29 -2.99 -2.82
C LEU A 31 -9.62 -2.51 -3.41
N LEU A 32 -10.14 -3.21 -4.41
CA LEU A 32 -11.44 -2.88 -5.01
C LEU A 32 -12.57 -3.05 -4.01
N ALA A 33 -12.54 -4.11 -3.20
CA ALA A 33 -13.53 -4.36 -2.15
C ALA A 33 -13.51 -3.26 -1.06
N LEU A 34 -12.32 -2.91 -0.56
CA LEU A 34 -12.13 -1.89 0.48
C LEU A 34 -12.45 -0.46 0.00
N THR A 35 -12.41 -0.22 -1.32
CA THR A 35 -12.62 1.11 -1.90
C THR A 35 -13.77 1.14 -2.89
N ALA A 36 -14.80 0.30 -2.69
CA ALA A 36 -15.92 0.14 -3.61
C ALA A 36 -16.70 1.44 -3.91
N GLU A 37 -16.70 2.38 -2.96
CA GLU A 37 -17.36 3.68 -3.10
C GLU A 37 -16.62 4.63 -4.06
N TRP A 38 -15.34 4.40 -4.34
CA TRP A 38 -14.60 5.24 -5.28
C TRP A 38 -15.01 4.94 -6.73
N LYS A 39 -15.55 5.96 -7.42
CA LYS A 39 -16.03 5.90 -8.81
C LYS A 39 -15.12 6.59 -9.83
N GLY A 40 -14.00 7.18 -9.39
CA GLY A 40 -13.05 7.88 -10.26
C GLY A 40 -12.05 6.95 -10.95
N GLU A 41 -11.05 7.55 -11.61
CA GLU A 41 -9.92 6.81 -12.21
C GLU A 41 -9.19 5.98 -11.15
N ARG A 42 -8.59 4.86 -11.58
CA ARG A 42 -7.77 3.96 -10.75
C ARG A 42 -6.48 3.63 -11.47
N PHE A 43 -5.45 3.31 -10.69
CA PHE A 43 -4.23 2.71 -11.23
C PHE A 43 -4.48 1.27 -11.68
N ALA A 44 -3.56 0.70 -12.48
CA ALA A 44 -3.68 -0.66 -13.00
C ALA A 44 -3.83 -1.73 -11.89
N ASP A 45 -3.23 -1.47 -10.73
CA ASP A 45 -3.29 -2.28 -9.51
C ASP A 45 -4.62 -2.16 -8.73
N GLY A 46 -5.54 -1.29 -9.16
CA GLY A 46 -6.86 -1.09 -8.55
C GLY A 46 -6.96 0.04 -7.53
N ARG A 47 -5.83 0.67 -7.15
CA ARG A 47 -5.85 1.78 -6.19
C ARG A 47 -6.60 3.00 -6.75
N PRO A 48 -7.44 3.67 -5.94
CA PRO A 48 -8.02 4.97 -6.29
C PRO A 48 -6.95 5.97 -6.74
N LYS A 49 -7.15 6.60 -7.90
CA LYS A 49 -6.24 7.63 -8.42
C LYS A 49 -6.90 9.00 -8.26
N VAL A 50 -6.53 9.69 -7.18
CA VAL A 50 -6.91 11.09 -6.95
C VAL A 50 -6.34 11.95 -8.09
N PRO A 51 -7.13 12.82 -8.77
CA PRO A 51 -6.63 13.69 -9.84
C PRO A 51 -5.57 14.71 -9.39
N ASP A 52 -4.67 15.11 -10.30
CA ASP A 52 -3.60 16.09 -10.01
C ASP A 52 -4.13 17.47 -9.61
N GLU A 53 -5.29 17.88 -10.13
CA GLU A 53 -5.89 19.18 -9.78
C GLU A 53 -6.28 19.25 -8.30
N ILE A 54 -6.71 18.14 -7.70
CA ILE A 54 -7.00 18.08 -6.26
C ILE A 54 -5.71 18.31 -5.47
N LEU A 55 -4.61 17.66 -5.88
CA LEU A 55 -3.32 17.83 -5.21
C LEU A 55 -2.80 19.28 -5.30
N LYS A 56 -3.01 19.94 -6.44
CA LYS A 56 -2.64 21.36 -6.61
C LYS A 56 -3.42 22.26 -5.65
N ARG A 57 -4.73 22.05 -5.52
CA ARG A 57 -5.60 22.83 -4.63
C ARG A 57 -5.31 22.58 -3.16
N MET A 58 -4.99 21.35 -2.79
CA MET A 58 -4.67 20.97 -1.42
C MET A 58 -3.43 21.67 -0.85
N LYS A 59 -2.55 22.22 -1.70
CA LYS A 59 -1.40 23.03 -1.22
C LYS A 59 -1.81 24.29 -0.47
N ALA A 60 -3.04 24.79 -0.69
CA ALA A 60 -3.57 25.97 -0.02
C ALA A 60 -4.40 25.63 1.24
N VAL A 61 -4.52 24.35 1.59
CA VAL A 61 -5.37 23.87 2.71
C VAL A 61 -4.47 23.57 3.91
N SER A 62 -4.85 24.07 5.08
CA SER A 62 -4.12 23.76 6.32
C SER A 62 -4.40 22.33 6.79
N VAL A 63 -3.50 21.76 7.59
CA VAL A 63 -3.69 20.41 8.15
C VAL A 63 -4.92 20.35 9.07
N GLU A 64 -5.18 21.43 9.81
CA GLU A 64 -6.31 21.60 10.71
C GLU A 64 -7.65 21.64 9.95
N GLU A 65 -7.71 22.35 8.82
CA GLU A 65 -8.89 22.39 7.96
C GLU A 65 -9.21 21.01 7.37
N ALA A 66 -8.17 20.31 6.89
CA ALA A 66 -8.31 18.96 6.38
C ALA A 66 -8.76 17.98 7.48
N TRP A 67 -8.17 18.08 8.67
CA TRP A 67 -8.53 17.25 9.83
C TRP A 67 -9.95 17.50 10.31
N SER A 68 -10.38 18.76 10.42
CA SER A 68 -11.75 19.13 10.80
C SER A 68 -12.77 18.52 9.85
N THR A 69 -12.52 18.60 8.53
CA THR A 69 -13.37 18.00 7.50
C THR A 69 -13.49 16.48 7.66
N MET A 70 -12.37 15.79 7.86
CA MET A 70 -12.34 14.34 8.06
C MET A 70 -13.01 13.90 9.37
N SER A 71 -12.76 14.63 10.46
CA SER A 71 -13.33 14.37 11.78
C SER A 71 -14.86 14.52 11.78
N ASN A 72 -15.39 15.55 11.11
CA ASN A 72 -16.82 15.76 10.92
C ASN A 72 -17.48 14.62 10.12
N ALA A 73 -16.74 14.00 9.19
CA ALA A 73 -17.17 12.82 8.46
C ALA A 73 -16.96 11.49 9.23
N GLY A 74 -16.45 11.53 10.47
CA GLY A 74 -16.24 10.37 11.34
C GLY A 74 -14.83 9.76 11.28
N TYR A 75 -13.92 10.29 10.46
CA TYR A 75 -12.56 9.78 10.30
C TYR A 75 -11.58 10.49 11.25
N ARG A 76 -11.61 10.12 12.53
CA ARG A 76 -10.90 10.84 13.60
C ARG A 76 -9.39 10.61 13.65
N TYR A 77 -8.90 9.48 13.13
CA TYR A 77 -7.51 9.01 13.26
C TYR A 77 -6.69 9.23 11.98
N GLN A 78 -6.78 10.42 11.39
CA GLN A 78 -6.15 10.76 10.11
C GLN A 78 -5.08 11.86 10.23
N ILE A 79 -4.59 12.10 11.45
CA ILE A 79 -3.53 13.07 11.75
C ILE A 79 -2.45 12.39 12.57
N ALA A 80 -1.20 12.76 12.31
CA ALA A 80 -0.03 12.30 13.06
C ALA A 80 0.78 13.52 13.52
N GLU A 81 1.23 13.48 14.77
CA GLU A 81 1.95 14.57 15.43
C GLU A 81 3.43 14.17 15.66
N GLY A 82 4.27 15.13 16.03
CA GLY A 82 5.68 14.90 16.36
C GLY A 82 6.63 14.80 15.15
N TRP A 83 6.16 15.17 13.95
CA TRP A 83 7.03 15.30 12.78
C TRP A 83 7.93 16.53 12.89
N GLU A 84 9.21 16.37 12.57
CA GLU A 84 10.15 17.48 12.48
C GLU A 84 10.17 18.04 11.05
N VAL A 85 10.10 19.36 10.95
CA VAL A 85 10.08 20.05 9.65
C VAL A 85 11.51 20.41 9.25
N ILE A 86 12.01 19.74 8.22
CA ILE A 86 13.33 20.03 7.64
C ILE A 86 13.31 21.24 6.68
N ASN A 87 12.16 21.53 6.07
CA ASN A 87 11.97 22.62 5.10
C ASN A 87 10.70 23.42 5.43
N PRO A 88 10.81 24.52 6.20
CA PRO A 88 9.64 25.26 6.70
C PRO A 88 8.89 26.04 5.63
N ASP A 89 9.56 26.44 4.54
CA ASP A 89 8.98 27.31 3.51
C ASP A 89 8.15 26.56 2.45
N SER A 90 7.80 25.28 2.68
CA SER A 90 7.17 24.44 1.67
C SER A 90 6.10 23.51 2.23
N VAL A 91 4.95 23.46 1.57
CA VAL A 91 3.88 22.50 1.85
C VAL A 91 4.01 21.28 0.95
N LEU A 92 4.07 20.09 1.56
CA LEU A 92 4.10 18.81 0.86
C LEU A 92 2.69 18.25 0.72
N VAL A 93 2.25 18.04 -0.53
CA VAL A 93 1.01 17.33 -0.86
C VAL A 93 1.32 16.31 -1.95
N GLY A 94 0.83 15.09 -1.80
CA GLY A 94 1.05 14.04 -2.78
C GLY A 94 0.19 12.80 -2.55
N ARG A 95 0.43 11.79 -3.38
CA ARG A 95 -0.16 10.45 -3.23
C ARG A 95 0.83 9.60 -2.45
N ALA A 96 0.40 9.04 -1.31
CA ALA A 96 1.27 8.24 -0.48
C ALA A 96 1.76 6.97 -1.22
N VAL A 97 3.06 6.71 -1.14
CA VAL A 97 3.66 5.42 -1.49
C VAL A 97 4.14 4.80 -0.19
N THR A 98 3.48 3.73 0.24
CA THR A 98 3.80 3.06 1.50
C THR A 98 4.93 2.07 1.29
N ALA A 99 5.96 2.15 2.13
CA ALA A 99 7.08 1.21 2.16
C ALA A 99 7.24 0.67 3.58
N THR A 100 7.71 -0.57 3.67
CA THR A 100 8.02 -1.23 4.95
C THR A 100 9.51 -1.50 4.99
N PHE A 101 10.17 -1.01 6.03
CA PHE A 101 11.59 -1.26 6.28
C PHE A 101 11.74 -2.40 7.28
N MET A 102 12.81 -3.19 7.13
CA MET A 102 13.21 -4.24 8.06
C MET A 102 14.64 -3.94 8.54
N PRO A 103 15.04 -4.44 9.72
CA PRO A 103 16.42 -4.31 10.17
C PRO A 103 17.40 -4.82 9.11
N GLY A 104 18.49 -4.08 8.91
CA GLY A 104 19.55 -4.50 8.01
C GLY A 104 20.09 -5.86 8.40
N ARG A 105 20.24 -6.76 7.43
CA ARG A 105 20.82 -8.09 7.60
C ARG A 105 22.08 -8.21 6.75
N PRO A 106 23.25 -7.68 7.21
CA PRO A 106 24.51 -7.78 6.49
C PRO A 106 24.96 -9.23 6.26
N ASP A 107 24.48 -10.16 7.08
CA ASP A 107 24.69 -11.60 6.94
C ASP A 107 23.91 -12.22 5.77
N VAL A 108 22.83 -11.58 5.31
CA VAL A 108 22.01 -11.99 4.16
C VAL A 108 22.36 -11.19 2.91
N TRP A 109 22.62 -9.90 3.07
CA TRP A 109 23.08 -9.01 2.00
C TRP A 109 24.60 -8.93 2.00
N GLN A 110 25.26 -9.81 1.25
CA GLN A 110 26.62 -9.54 0.78
C GLN A 110 26.52 -8.49 -0.34
N ALA A 111 26.84 -7.25 -0.01
CA ALA A 111 27.00 -6.17 -0.98
C ALA A 111 28.26 -6.37 -1.82
#